data_AF-A0A532DJR7-F1
#
_entry.id   AF-A0A532DJR7-F1
#
_cell.length_a   1.000
_cell.length_b   1.000
_cell.length_c   1.000
_cell.angle_alpha   90.00
_cell.angle_beta   90.00
_cell.angle_gamma   90.00
#
_symmetry.space_group_name_H-M   'P 1'
#
loop_
_entity.id
_entity.type
_entity.pdbx_description
1 polymer ?
#
loop_
_entity_poly.entity_id
_entity_poly.type
_entity_poly.pdbx_seq_one_letter_code
_entity_poly.pdbx_strand_id
1 'polypeptide(L)'
;MDFVLINEDEGQQFHTVDMPWLGSHALVLKERAVEALKSILLAHGEVLPLICCPELWLFNATCVIDALDHDESDIVRFRNGRIMDVRRYVFKPSCISKLQAFKISDFRVSPIFVSQEFVNQCAIARLSGVEFELIWESGE
;
A
#
# COMPACT_ATOMS: atom_id res chain seq x y z
N MET A 1 23.91 13.34 10.91
CA MET A 1 23.70 14.80 10.98
C MET A 1 22.23 14.97 10.71
N ASP A 2 21.45 15.27 11.75
CA ASP A 2 19.99 15.32 11.63
C ASP A 2 19.61 16.68 11.07
N PHE A 3 19.20 16.68 9.80
CA PHE A 3 18.68 17.87 9.14
C PHE A 3 17.21 18.04 9.52
N VAL A 4 16.83 19.27 9.87
CA VAL A 4 15.44 19.62 10.15
C VAL A 4 14.83 20.19 8.87
N LEU A 5 13.79 19.53 8.35
CA LEU A 5 12.98 20.07 7.27
C LEU A 5 11.98 21.07 7.84
N ILE A 6 11.96 22.28 7.31
CA ILE A 6 11.06 23.35 7.75
C ILE A 6 10.32 23.87 6.52
N ASN A 7 8.99 23.98 6.59
CA ASN A 7 8.21 24.78 5.65
C ASN A 7 8.57 26.26 5.89
N GLU A 8 9.22 26.92 4.93
CA GLU A 8 9.64 28.32 5.09
C GLU A 8 8.47 29.28 5.32
N ASP A 9 7.31 29.00 4.75
CA ASP A 9 6.12 29.87 4.85
C ASP A 9 5.36 29.67 6.17
N GLU A 10 5.30 28.43 6.67
CA GLU A 10 4.46 28.05 7.83
C GLU A 10 5.28 27.82 9.11
N GLY A 11 6.61 27.76 9.01
CA GLY A 11 7.49 27.35 10.12
C GLY A 11 7.29 25.90 10.57
N GLN A 12 6.52 25.10 9.82
CA GLN A 12 6.19 23.73 10.19
C GLN A 12 7.41 22.83 10.03
N GLN A 13 7.78 22.15 11.10
CA GLN A 13 8.82 21.14 11.08
C GLN A 13 8.27 19.82 10.54
N PHE A 14 8.94 19.24 9.55
CA PHE A 14 8.64 17.91 9.03
C PHE A 14 9.59 16.87 9.58
N HIS A 15 9.05 15.68 9.80
CA HIS A 15 9.83 14.50 10.14
C HIS A 15 10.26 13.77 8.88
N THR A 16 11.49 13.27 8.87
CA THR A 16 11.92 12.32 7.86
C THR A 16 11.24 10.98 8.13
N VAL A 17 10.64 10.40 7.08
CA VAL A 17 10.01 9.07 7.15
C VAL A 17 10.66 8.11 6.16
N ASP A 18 10.52 6.81 6.41
CA ASP A 18 11.04 5.74 5.55
C ASP A 18 10.12 5.49 4.35
N MET A 19 8.82 5.77 4.50
CA MET A 19 7.77 5.54 3.50
C MET A 19 6.94 6.82 3.30
N PRO A 20 7.42 7.80 2.51
CA PRO A 20 6.69 9.04 2.27
C PRO A 20 5.44 8.78 1.42
N TRP A 21 4.28 8.69 2.05
CA TRP A 21 3.01 8.33 1.40
C TRP A 21 2.60 9.33 0.30
N LEU A 22 2.37 8.84 -0.93
CA LEU A 22 1.75 9.62 -2.01
C LEU A 22 0.24 9.36 -2.13
N GLY A 23 -0.18 8.09 -2.03
CA GLY A 23 -1.56 7.65 -2.06
C GLY A 23 -1.67 6.14 -1.82
N SER A 24 -2.85 5.63 -1.45
CA SER A 24 -3.03 4.19 -1.19
C SER A 24 -2.74 3.29 -2.40
N HIS A 25 -2.73 3.85 -3.62
CA HIS A 25 -2.45 3.15 -4.88
C HIS A 25 -0.97 3.10 -5.27
N ALA A 26 -0.11 3.82 -4.54
CA ALA A 26 1.29 4.09 -4.86
C ALA A 26 2.12 4.25 -3.58
N LEU A 27 2.84 3.19 -3.22
CA LEU A 27 3.73 3.19 -2.06
C LEU A 27 5.12 3.70 -2.47
N VAL A 28 5.52 4.85 -1.91
CA VAL A 28 6.86 5.40 -2.11
C VAL A 28 7.73 5.07 -0.90
N LEU A 29 8.98 4.71 -1.17
CA LEU A 29 9.91 4.09 -0.24
C LEU A 29 11.27 4.79 -0.32
N LYS A 30 11.95 4.94 0.80
CA LYS A 30 13.40 5.17 0.86
C LYS A 30 14.16 3.84 0.88
N GLU A 31 15.46 3.90 0.63
CA GLU A 31 16.35 2.74 0.57
C GLU A 31 16.18 1.78 1.75
N ARG A 32 16.10 2.31 2.98
CA ARG A 32 15.90 1.48 4.19
C ARG A 32 14.62 0.65 4.14
N ALA A 33 13.51 1.23 3.67
CA ALA A 33 12.24 0.50 3.53
C ALA A 33 12.29 -0.50 2.37
N VAL A 34 12.95 -0.15 1.26
CA VAL A 34 13.19 -1.06 0.14
C VAL A 34 13.96 -2.29 0.61
N GLU A 35 15.07 -2.12 1.34
CA GLU A 35 15.88 -3.24 1.80
C GLU A 35 15.17 -4.08 2.86
N ALA A 36 14.44 -3.45 3.79
CA ALA A 36 13.67 -4.15 4.81
C ALA A 36 12.55 -5.03 4.23
N LEU A 37 11.90 -4.58 3.15
CA LEU A 37 10.74 -5.26 2.55
C LEU A 37 11.09 -6.00 1.25
N LYS A 38 12.37 -6.05 0.87
CA LYS A 38 12.86 -6.49 -0.45
C LYS A 38 12.29 -7.81 -0.93
N SER A 39 12.27 -8.82 -0.06
CA SER A 39 11.74 -10.15 -0.38
C SER A 39 10.26 -10.11 -0.76
N ILE A 40 9.47 -9.33 -0.03
CA ILE A 40 8.03 -9.15 -0.28
C ILE A 40 7.82 -8.30 -1.54
N LEU A 41 8.52 -7.16 -1.66
CA LEU A 41 8.34 -6.25 -2.79
C LEU A 41 8.66 -6.95 -4.12
N LEU A 42 9.79 -7.67 -4.19
CA LEU A 42 10.20 -8.37 -5.41
C LEU A 42 9.36 -9.62 -5.72
N ALA A 43 8.68 -10.19 -4.72
CA ALA A 43 7.76 -11.31 -4.94
C ALA A 43 6.42 -10.87 -5.55
N HIS A 44 6.00 -9.62 -5.32
CA HIS A 44 4.64 -9.14 -5.66
C HIS A 44 4.60 -7.93 -6.60
N GLY A 45 5.76 -7.47 -7.08
CA GLY A 45 5.84 -6.30 -7.93
C GLY A 45 7.25 -5.86 -8.30
N GLU A 46 7.36 -4.59 -8.62
CA GLU A 46 8.59 -3.93 -9.05
C GLU A 46 8.91 -2.76 -8.13
N VAL A 47 10.20 -2.52 -7.92
CA VAL A 47 10.69 -1.34 -7.19
C VAL A 47 11.39 -0.42 -8.19
N LEU A 48 10.77 0.71 -8.49
CA LEU A 48 11.16 1.61 -9.58
C LEU A 48 11.75 2.92 -9.01
N PRO A 49 12.96 3.35 -9.40
CA PRO A 49 13.50 4.62 -8.95
C PRO A 49 12.71 5.81 -9.53
N LEU A 50 12.50 6.85 -8.74
CA LEU A 50 11.86 8.09 -9.21
C LEU A 50 12.88 9.01 -9.89
N ILE A 51 12.62 9.38 -11.14
CA ILE A 51 13.54 10.24 -11.92
C ILE A 51 13.69 11.63 -11.26
N CYS A 52 12.60 12.17 -10.71
CA CYS A 52 12.61 13.48 -10.06
C CYS A 52 13.28 13.48 -8.68
N CYS A 53 13.40 12.32 -8.04
CA CYS A 53 13.92 12.15 -6.68
C CYS A 53 14.69 10.83 -6.60
N PRO A 54 15.98 10.79 -6.99
CA PRO A 54 16.75 9.54 -7.09
C PRO A 54 16.92 8.75 -5.78
N GLU A 55 16.66 9.38 -4.63
CA GLU A 55 16.67 8.75 -3.31
C GLU A 55 15.33 8.10 -2.93
N LEU A 56 14.36 8.09 -3.84
CA LEU A 56 13.04 7.51 -3.64
C LEU A 56 12.74 6.45 -4.70
N TRP A 57 12.03 5.43 -4.24
CA TRP A 57 11.55 4.34 -5.06
C TRP A 57 10.04 4.22 -4.94
N LEU A 58 9.39 3.86 -6.03
CA LEU A 58 7.99 3.51 -6.07
C LEU A 58 7.86 1.98 -6.12
N PHE A 59 7.04 1.43 -5.22
CA PHE A 59 6.58 0.05 -5.37
C PHE A 59 5.37 -0.01 -6.30
N ASN A 60 5.56 -0.69 -7.43
CA ASN A 60 4.50 -1.03 -8.37
C ASN A 60 4.06 -2.49 -8.11
N ALA A 61 2.98 -2.68 -7.35
CA ALA A 61 2.36 -3.99 -7.18
C ALA A 61 1.80 -4.49 -8.52
N THR A 62 2.39 -5.54 -9.08
CA THR A 62 1.97 -6.15 -10.36
C THR A 62 1.03 -7.33 -10.17
N CYS A 63 0.91 -7.86 -8.94
CA CYS A 63 -0.10 -8.83 -8.57
C CYS A 63 -1.49 -8.16 -8.53
N VAL A 64 -2.21 -8.22 -9.65
CA VAL A 64 -3.59 -7.71 -9.79
C VAL A 64 -4.54 -8.89 -9.94
N ILE A 65 -5.49 -9.05 -9.02
CA ILE A 65 -6.34 -10.25 -8.93
C ILE A 65 -7.83 -9.92 -8.73
N ASP A 66 -8.69 -10.84 -9.15
CA ASP A 66 -10.11 -10.83 -8.80
C ASP A 66 -10.29 -11.48 -7.42
N ALA A 67 -10.18 -10.65 -6.38
CA ALA A 67 -10.25 -11.09 -4.99
C ALA A 67 -11.52 -10.63 -4.26
N LEU A 68 -12.24 -9.64 -4.77
CA LEU A 68 -13.41 -9.07 -4.09
C LEU A 68 -14.60 -10.02 -4.23
N ASP A 69 -15.24 -10.35 -3.11
CA ASP A 69 -16.54 -11.00 -3.12
C ASP A 69 -17.63 -9.94 -3.30
N HIS A 70 -18.24 -9.89 -4.49
CA HIS A 70 -19.22 -8.86 -4.81
C HIS A 70 -20.55 -9.03 -4.11
N ASP A 71 -20.90 -10.25 -3.70
CA ASP A 71 -22.18 -10.56 -3.09
C ASP A 71 -22.13 -10.25 -1.59
N GLU A 72 -20.98 -10.48 -0.97
CA GLU A 72 -20.77 -10.28 0.47
C GLU A 72 -20.18 -8.91 0.84
N SER A 73 -19.61 -8.16 -0.11
CA SER A 73 -19.07 -6.80 0.13
C SER A 73 -20.15 -5.71 0.05
N ASP A 74 -19.99 -4.64 0.84
CA ASP A 74 -20.81 -3.43 0.68
C ASP A 74 -20.20 -2.52 -0.38
N ILE A 75 -20.70 -2.64 -1.61
CA ILE A 75 -20.16 -1.97 -2.80
C ILE A 75 -21.09 -0.83 -3.24
N VAL A 76 -20.54 0.38 -3.32
CA VAL A 76 -21.20 1.52 -3.94
C VAL A 76 -20.81 1.61 -5.41
N ARG A 77 -21.81 1.66 -6.30
CA ARG A 77 -21.59 1.67 -7.76
C ARG A 77 -22.02 2.99 -8.39
N PHE A 78 -21.31 3.37 -9.46
CA PHE A 78 -21.80 4.40 -10.38
C PHE A 78 -23.02 3.89 -11.16
N ARG A 79 -23.77 4.79 -11.81
CA ARG A 79 -24.89 4.44 -12.69
C ARG A 79 -24.51 3.47 -13.82
N ASN A 80 -23.24 3.43 -14.23
CA ASN A 80 -22.74 2.53 -15.24
C ASN A 80 -22.22 1.17 -14.70
N GLY A 81 -22.50 0.86 -13.42
CA GLY A 81 -22.16 -0.42 -12.79
C GLY A 81 -20.72 -0.55 -12.27
N ARG A 82 -19.80 0.36 -12.64
CA ARG A 82 -18.44 0.38 -12.10
C ARG A 82 -18.45 0.64 -10.60
N ILE A 83 -17.51 0.04 -9.87
CA ILE A 83 -17.32 0.32 -8.45
C ILE A 83 -16.86 1.78 -8.30
N MET A 84 -17.58 2.51 -7.45
CA MET A 84 -17.21 3.84 -6.99
C MET A 84 -16.44 3.75 -5.69
N ASP A 85 -16.92 2.93 -4.76
CA ASP A 85 -16.35 2.76 -3.42
C ASP A 85 -16.73 1.39 -2.84
N VAL A 86 -15.96 0.90 -1.87
CA VAL A 86 -16.27 -0.32 -1.11
C VAL A 86 -16.22 0.04 0.37
N ARG A 87 -17.39 0.07 1.01
CA ARG A 87 -17.54 0.46 2.42
C ARG A 87 -17.15 -0.65 3.38
N ARG A 88 -17.34 -1.90 2.95
CA ARG A 88 -16.93 -3.09 3.69
C ARG A 88 -16.40 -4.11 2.69
N TYR A 89 -15.13 -4.44 2.84
CA TYR A 89 -14.47 -5.45 2.01
C TYR A 89 -14.79 -6.84 2.52
N VAL A 90 -15.09 -7.75 1.60
CA VAL A 90 -15.00 -9.19 1.81
C VAL A 90 -14.14 -9.76 0.69
N PHE A 91 -13.02 -10.38 1.06
CA PHE A 91 -12.14 -11.02 0.09
C PHE A 91 -12.38 -12.53 0.02
N LYS A 92 -12.18 -13.10 -1.18
CA LYS A 92 -12.12 -14.53 -1.43
C LYS A 92 -10.82 -15.09 -0.82
N PRO A 93 -10.86 -15.87 0.29
CA PRO A 93 -9.63 -16.26 1.00
C PRO A 93 -8.65 -17.06 0.13
N SER A 94 -9.18 -17.89 -0.77
CA SER A 94 -8.40 -18.69 -1.71
C SER A 94 -7.54 -17.86 -2.65
N CYS A 95 -7.94 -16.61 -2.96
CA CYS A 95 -7.19 -15.72 -3.85
C CYS A 95 -6.03 -15.01 -3.16
N ILE A 96 -6.11 -14.76 -1.85
CA ILE A 96 -5.17 -13.87 -1.14
C ILE A 96 -4.34 -14.55 -0.05
N SER A 97 -4.66 -15.78 0.35
CA SER A 97 -4.01 -16.50 1.47
C SER A 97 -2.47 -16.59 1.42
N LYS A 98 -1.86 -16.47 0.22
CA LYS A 98 -0.40 -16.56 0.03
C LYS A 98 0.25 -15.24 -0.41
N LEU A 99 -0.53 -14.16 -0.49
CA LEU A 99 -0.07 -12.88 -0.99
C LEU A 99 0.23 -11.94 0.18
N GLN A 100 1.35 -11.21 0.10
CA GLN A 100 1.71 -10.20 1.07
C GLN A 100 1.43 -8.78 0.57
N ALA A 101 1.35 -8.57 -0.75
CA ALA A 101 0.94 -7.32 -1.36
C ALA A 101 0.21 -7.59 -2.68
N PHE A 102 -0.91 -6.92 -2.94
CA PHE A 102 -1.69 -7.10 -4.17
C PHE A 102 -2.60 -5.90 -4.45
N LYS A 103 -3.14 -5.86 -5.66
CA LYS A 103 -4.21 -4.95 -6.10
C LYS A 103 -5.41 -5.78 -6.54
N ILE A 104 -6.62 -5.20 -6.48
CA ILE A 104 -7.81 -5.84 -7.05
C ILE A 104 -8.16 -5.27 -8.43
N SER A 105 -8.64 -6.13 -9.32
CA SER A 105 -8.99 -5.80 -10.72
C SER A 105 -10.23 -4.91 -10.86
N ASP A 106 -11.04 -4.79 -9.81
CA ASP A 106 -12.29 -4.04 -9.79
C ASP A 106 -12.12 -2.53 -9.97
N PHE A 107 -10.96 -2.02 -9.57
CA PHE A 107 -10.63 -0.60 -9.62
C PHE A 107 -9.68 -0.30 -10.77
N ARG A 108 -9.95 0.80 -11.49
CA ARG A 108 -8.98 1.38 -12.43
C ARG A 108 -7.71 1.86 -11.71
N VAL A 109 -7.88 2.42 -10.52
CA VAL A 109 -6.78 2.85 -9.64
C VAL A 109 -7.00 2.16 -8.30
N SER A 110 -6.47 0.96 -8.18
CA SER A 110 -6.66 0.09 -7.02
C SER A 110 -5.67 0.47 -5.90
N PRO A 111 -6.13 0.57 -4.63
CA PRO A 111 -5.25 0.57 -3.48
C PRO A 111 -4.33 -0.65 -3.47
N ILE A 112 -3.17 -0.54 -2.83
CA ILE A 112 -2.32 -1.67 -2.50
C ILE A 112 -2.86 -2.26 -1.19
N PHE A 113 -3.33 -3.49 -1.27
CA PHE A 113 -3.69 -4.29 -0.12
C PHE A 113 -2.47 -5.08 0.35
N VAL A 114 -2.30 -5.18 1.66
CA VAL A 114 -1.17 -5.89 2.26
C VAL A 114 -1.66 -6.85 3.32
N SER A 115 -0.94 -7.95 3.52
CA SER A 115 -1.27 -8.91 4.58
C SER A 115 -0.69 -8.47 5.93
N GLN A 116 -1.12 -9.14 7.00
CA GLN A 116 -0.54 -8.94 8.33
C GLN A 116 0.98 -9.18 8.35
N GLU A 117 1.49 -10.09 7.52
CA GLU A 117 2.93 -10.36 7.45
C GLU A 117 3.71 -9.14 6.94
N PHE A 118 3.19 -8.42 5.93
CA PHE A 118 3.78 -7.17 5.47
C PHE A 118 3.84 -6.14 6.61
N VAL A 119 2.72 -5.97 7.33
CA VAL A 119 2.63 -5.04 8.47
C VAL A 119 3.62 -5.41 9.56
N ASN A 120 3.76 -6.70 9.87
CA ASN A 120 4.73 -7.20 10.84
C ASN A 120 6.17 -6.88 10.42
N GLN A 121 6.54 -7.06 9.15
CA GLN A 121 7.88 -6.72 8.66
C GLN A 121 8.17 -5.22 8.78
N CYS A 122 7.20 -4.36 8.47
CA CYS A 122 7.32 -2.91 8.72
C CYS A 122 7.59 -2.61 10.20
N ALA A 123 6.85 -3.26 11.12
CA ALA A 123 7.01 -3.08 12.56
C ALA A 123 8.36 -3.57 13.07
N ILE A 124 8.80 -4.77 12.65
CA ILE A 124 10.12 -5.35 13.00
C ILE A 124 11.24 -4.42 12.55
N ALA A 125 11.17 -3.89 11.33
CA ALA A 125 12.14 -2.95 10.78
C ALA A 125 11.99 -1.52 11.31
N ARG A 126 10.96 -1.24 12.13
CA ARG A 126 10.63 0.07 12.70
C ARG A 126 10.55 1.15 11.62
N LEU A 127 9.86 0.85 10.53
CA LEU A 127 9.64 1.78 9.43
C LEU A 127 8.55 2.79 9.79
N SER A 128 8.73 4.02 9.34
CA SER A 128 7.83 5.16 9.59
C SER A 128 7.22 5.71 8.29
N GLY A 129 6.10 6.43 8.40
CA GLY A 129 5.49 7.19 7.29
C GLY A 129 4.20 6.62 6.71
N VAL A 130 3.76 5.45 7.18
CA VAL A 130 2.46 4.88 6.79
C VAL A 130 1.72 4.32 8.00
N GLU A 131 0.40 4.28 7.87
CA GLU A 131 -0.52 3.60 8.76
C GLU A 131 -1.29 2.53 7.96
N PHE A 132 -1.74 1.49 8.66
CA PHE A 132 -2.48 0.40 8.04
C PHE A 132 -3.87 0.32 8.66
N GLU A 133 -4.89 0.26 7.81
CA GLU A 133 -6.27 0.03 8.22
C GLU A 133 -6.60 -1.46 8.05
N LEU A 134 -7.13 -2.08 9.10
CA LEU A 134 -7.68 -3.43 9.01
C LEU A 134 -9.04 -3.37 8.29
N ILE A 135 -9.06 -3.76 7.02
CA ILE A 135 -10.26 -3.70 6.19
C ILE A 135 -11.02 -5.03 6.09
N TRP A 136 -10.34 -6.14 6.39
CA TRP A 136 -10.90 -7.49 6.32
C TRP A 136 -10.00 -8.50 7.04
N GLU A 137 -10.63 -9.44 7.72
CA GLU A 137 -10.03 -10.65 8.27
C GLU A 137 -10.91 -11.85 7.90
N SER A 138 -10.31 -13.01 7.66
CA SER A 138 -11.08 -14.23 7.52
C SER A 138 -11.72 -14.57 8.86
N GLY A 139 -13.04 -14.76 8.89
CA GLY A 139 -13.69 -15.37 10.04
C GLY A 139 -13.10 -16.75 10.34
N GLU A 140 -13.07 -17.12 11.63
CA GLU A 140 -12.72 -18.49 12.08
C GLU A 140 -13.60 -19.56 11.43
#